data_AF-A0A1C9W9B9-F1
#
_entry.id   AF-A0A1C9W9B9-F1
#
_cell.length_a   1.000
_cell.length_b   1.000
_cell.length_c   1.000
_cell.angle_alpha   90.00
_cell.angle_beta   90.00
_cell.angle_gamma   90.00
#
_symmetry.space_group_name_H-M   'P 1'
#
loop_
_entity.id
_entity.type
_entity.pdbx_description
1 polymer ?
#
loop_
_entity_poly.entity_id
_entity_poly.type
_entity_poly.pdbx_seq_one_letter_code
_entity_poly.pdbx_strand_id
1 'polypeptide(L)'
;MSTLLQQLLQENPSETLWIADENSKFLLQSGFSYSGDLLTNRWDIARLAEGKVRHSFFNDFRLDETERHYRRIIYPVSKEKAVVHHVVNECHRALGLGGELAMLGGKQSGIKTYAAKVANCFSSDKHLEKHGSEYLTLNILHSPPSPENRLDEDNYAGLRPLKKLGGLLSKPGLFGWNKVDVGSALLAGSFAETRPANGSSVVDLGCGYGYLSTQLAQLDDFHFTATDNNAAALIACRENFRKMEIRGTVVPSDAGAELGDNIADWLICNPPFHQGFQVEGDLTSRFLSNAARLLKSNGVALFVVNEFIPLAKKAENNFGEIRQLVKNKGFCVYYLSKPLN
;
A
#
# COMPACT_ATOMS: atom_id res chain seq x y z
N MET A 1 -5.64 28.40 0.75
CA MET A 1 -4.93 28.49 2.03
C MET A 1 -3.95 27.32 2.08
N SER A 2 -2.67 27.56 2.41
CA SER A 2 -1.68 26.48 2.53
C SER A 2 -2.11 25.51 3.63
N THR A 3 -1.95 24.21 3.41
CA THR A 3 -2.17 23.22 4.49
C THR A 3 -1.07 23.33 5.54
N LEU A 4 -1.31 22.82 6.75
CA LEU A 4 -0.29 22.79 7.81
C LEU A 4 0.93 21.99 7.35
N LEU A 5 0.71 20.85 6.70
CA LEU A 5 1.78 20.04 6.10
C LEU A 5 2.66 20.86 5.16
N GLN A 6 2.05 21.62 4.25
CA GLN A 6 2.76 22.44 3.28
C GLN A 6 3.61 23.53 3.97
N GLN A 7 3.10 24.15 5.04
CA GLN A 7 3.85 25.15 5.81
C GLN A 7 5.08 24.53 6.47
N LEU A 8 4.91 23.40 7.16
CA LEU A 8 6.01 22.71 7.83
C LEU A 8 7.09 22.24 6.85
N LEU A 9 6.69 21.74 5.67
CA LEU A 9 7.63 21.30 4.62
C LEU A 9 8.41 22.47 3.98
N GLN A 10 7.99 23.72 4.15
CA GLN A 10 8.73 24.87 3.66
C GLN A 10 9.82 25.35 4.64
N GLU A 11 9.79 24.86 5.88
CA GLU A 11 10.77 25.21 6.91
C GLU A 11 11.99 24.30 6.86
N ASN A 12 13.14 24.83 6.44
CA ASN A 12 14.42 24.11 6.34
C ASN A 12 14.33 22.78 5.57
N PRO A 13 13.83 22.79 4.32
CA PRO A 13 13.55 21.57 3.55
C PRO A 13 14.80 20.71 3.31
N SER A 14 15.99 21.31 3.15
CA SER A 14 17.22 20.57 2.87
C SER A 14 17.69 19.65 4.01
N GLU A 15 17.20 19.89 5.23
CA GLU A 15 17.53 19.09 6.43
C GLU A 15 16.32 18.29 6.95
N THR A 16 15.26 18.20 6.15
CA THR A 16 13.98 17.62 6.56
C THR A 16 13.63 16.39 5.72
N LEU A 17 13.25 15.31 6.38
CA LEU A 17 12.66 14.12 5.75
C LEU A 17 11.14 14.17 5.89
N TRP A 18 10.45 14.04 4.76
CA TRP A 18 9.00 13.86 4.74
C TRP A 18 8.66 12.38 4.64
N ILE A 19 8.04 11.82 5.69
CA ILE A 19 7.47 10.46 5.63
C ILE A 19 6.05 10.57 5.08
N ALA A 20 5.81 10.05 3.90
CA ALA A 20 4.58 10.21 3.15
C ALA A 20 3.79 8.89 2.98
N ASP A 21 2.49 8.96 3.21
CA ASP A 21 1.50 7.90 2.96
C ASP A 21 0.28 8.45 2.19
N GLU A 22 -0.85 7.73 2.10
CA GLU A 22 -2.03 8.22 1.37
C GLU A 22 -2.49 9.64 1.75
N ASN A 23 -2.25 10.10 2.98
CA ASN A 23 -2.64 11.43 3.42
C ASN A 23 -1.82 12.54 2.73
N SER A 24 -0.68 12.17 2.17
CA SER A 24 0.24 13.05 1.44
C SER A 24 -0.06 13.15 -0.05
N LYS A 25 -0.85 12.23 -0.61
CA LYS A 25 -1.04 12.10 -2.06
C LYS A 25 -1.63 13.37 -2.71
N PHE A 26 -2.62 13.98 -2.07
CA PHE A 26 -3.28 15.18 -2.60
C PHE A 26 -2.30 16.35 -2.80
N LEU A 27 -1.37 16.54 -1.86
CA LEU A 27 -0.37 17.62 -1.94
C LEU A 27 0.55 17.45 -3.14
N LEU A 28 1.02 16.22 -3.41
CA LEU A 28 1.85 15.95 -4.59
C LEU A 28 1.06 16.08 -5.90
N GLN A 29 -0.23 15.72 -5.90
CA GLN A 29 -1.10 15.86 -7.07
C GLN A 29 -1.41 17.33 -7.40
N SER A 30 -1.42 18.22 -6.41
CA SER A 30 -1.60 19.67 -6.65
C SER A 30 -0.36 20.36 -7.22
N GLY A 31 0.71 19.61 -7.55
CA GLY A 31 1.94 20.16 -8.10
C GLY A 31 2.91 20.73 -7.06
N PHE A 32 2.71 20.45 -5.77
CA PHE A 32 3.64 20.88 -4.73
C PHE A 32 5.04 20.28 -4.97
N SER A 33 6.05 21.14 -4.90
CA SER A 33 7.46 20.76 -4.98
C SER A 33 8.14 21.05 -3.64
N TYR A 34 9.04 20.17 -3.24
CA TYR A 34 9.68 20.16 -1.93
C TYR A 34 11.17 19.88 -2.10
N SER A 35 12.05 20.81 -1.70
CA SER A 35 13.49 20.66 -1.91
C SER A 35 14.20 19.72 -0.91
N GLY A 36 13.44 19.03 -0.06
CA GLY A 36 13.93 17.98 0.84
C GLY A 36 13.71 16.56 0.34
N ASP A 37 13.98 15.59 1.20
CA ASP A 37 13.89 14.17 0.90
C ASP A 37 12.52 13.60 1.33
N LEU A 38 11.98 12.65 0.57
CA LEU A 38 10.71 11.98 0.85
C LEU A 38 10.93 10.48 1.00
N LEU A 39 10.32 9.89 2.03
CA LEU A 39 10.26 8.44 2.24
C LEU A 39 8.80 7.97 2.20
N THR A 40 8.50 6.94 1.42
CA THR A 40 7.16 6.36 1.35
C THR A 40 7.21 4.86 1.13
N ASN A 41 6.21 4.15 1.66
CA ASN A 41 5.96 2.75 1.31
C ASN A 41 4.94 2.58 0.18
N ARG A 42 4.55 3.67 -0.50
CA ARG A 42 3.57 3.67 -1.58
C ARG A 42 4.19 4.08 -2.92
N TRP A 43 4.05 3.22 -3.91
CA TRP A 43 4.66 3.40 -5.22
C TRP A 43 4.06 4.60 -5.99
N ASP A 44 2.75 4.77 -5.95
CA ASP A 44 2.03 5.90 -6.55
C ASP A 44 2.53 7.25 -6.00
N ILE A 45 2.87 7.30 -4.71
CA ILE A 45 3.46 8.49 -4.08
C ILE A 45 4.90 8.69 -4.53
N ALA A 46 5.71 7.64 -4.57
CA ALA A 46 7.09 7.72 -5.05
C ALA A 46 7.12 8.26 -6.49
N ARG A 47 6.27 7.72 -7.38
CA ARG A 47 6.09 8.18 -8.76
C ARG A 47 5.64 9.63 -8.86
N LEU A 48 4.67 10.04 -8.03
CA LEU A 48 4.21 11.42 -8.00
C LEU A 48 5.26 12.41 -7.49
N ALA A 49 6.21 11.94 -6.68
CA ALA A 49 7.30 12.73 -6.10
C ALA A 49 8.50 12.88 -7.04
N GLU A 50 8.63 12.04 -8.07
CA GLU A 50 9.71 12.15 -9.06
C GLU A 50 9.77 13.55 -9.68
N GLY A 51 10.95 14.17 -9.63
CA GLY A 51 11.18 15.54 -10.10
C GLY A 51 10.58 16.65 -9.22
N LYS A 52 9.83 16.31 -8.17
CA LYS A 52 9.25 17.27 -7.20
C LYS A 52 9.94 17.27 -5.85
N VAL A 53 10.72 16.23 -5.54
CA VAL A 53 11.51 16.11 -4.32
C VAL A 53 13.00 15.96 -4.63
N ARG A 54 13.87 16.21 -3.65
CA ARG A 54 15.32 16.04 -3.82
C ARG A 54 15.69 14.56 -4.00
N HIS A 55 15.21 13.69 -3.12
CA HIS A 55 15.25 12.23 -3.27
C HIS A 55 13.92 11.62 -2.88
N SER A 56 13.48 10.59 -3.60
CA SER A 56 12.30 9.80 -3.28
C SER A 56 12.73 8.37 -2.94
N PHE A 57 12.56 7.99 -1.67
CA PHE A 57 12.84 6.66 -1.17
C PHE A 57 11.54 5.83 -1.15
N PHE A 58 11.52 4.72 -1.88
CA PHE A 58 10.43 3.75 -1.86
C PHE A 58 10.86 2.47 -1.14
N ASN A 59 10.45 2.34 0.12
CA ASN A 59 10.70 1.13 0.92
C ASN A 59 9.65 1.00 2.03
N ASP A 60 9.75 -0.05 2.84
CA ASP A 60 8.78 -0.35 3.90
C ASP A 60 9.05 0.43 5.21
N PHE A 61 9.23 1.75 5.09
CA PHE A 61 9.63 2.68 6.15
C PHE A 61 10.92 2.29 6.87
N ARG A 62 11.88 1.71 6.16
CA ARG A 62 13.23 1.46 6.65
C ARG A 62 14.06 2.74 6.59
N LEU A 63 14.07 3.48 7.69
CA LEU A 63 14.73 4.80 7.78
C LEU A 63 16.26 4.72 7.66
N ASP A 64 16.86 3.59 8.04
CA ASP A 64 18.28 3.30 7.86
C ASP A 64 18.72 3.26 6.39
N GLU A 65 17.85 2.83 5.48
CA GLU A 65 18.16 2.77 4.04
C GLU A 65 18.23 4.14 3.37
N THR A 66 17.86 5.21 4.08
CA THR A 66 18.07 6.56 3.55
C THR A 66 19.56 6.93 3.54
N GLU A 67 20.39 6.24 4.34
CA GLU A 67 21.83 6.50 4.54
C GLU A 67 22.12 7.98 4.82
N ARG A 68 21.16 8.66 5.47
CA ARG A 68 21.15 10.11 5.68
C ARG A 68 20.68 10.47 7.08
N HIS A 69 21.15 11.62 7.54
CA HIS A 69 20.69 12.23 8.78
C HIS A 69 19.97 13.54 8.52
N TYR A 70 18.88 13.74 9.25
CA TYR A 70 18.00 14.89 9.15
C TYR A 70 17.92 15.60 10.50
N ARG A 71 17.70 16.92 10.46
CA ARG A 71 17.36 17.70 11.66
C ARG A 71 15.87 17.63 11.97
N ARG A 72 15.05 17.28 10.99
CA ARG A 72 13.61 17.19 11.16
C ARG A 72 13.04 16.02 10.36
N ILE A 73 12.06 15.34 10.95
CA ILE A 73 11.18 14.39 10.26
C ILE A 73 9.76 14.92 10.37
N ILE A 74 9.06 15.08 9.24
CA ILE A 74 7.64 15.42 9.20
C ILE A 74 6.85 14.18 8.78
N TYR A 75 5.89 13.77 9.61
CA TYR A 75 5.14 12.54 9.42
C TYR A 75 3.62 12.75 9.62
N PRO A 76 2.84 12.93 8.53
CA PRO A 76 1.40 12.76 8.57
C PRO A 76 1.06 11.34 9.01
N VAL A 77 0.37 11.21 10.14
CA VAL A 77 0.18 9.93 10.82
C VAL A 77 -0.60 8.94 9.96
N SER A 78 0.00 7.77 9.73
CA SER A 78 -0.64 6.67 9.00
C SER A 78 -1.82 6.04 9.70
N LYS A 79 -2.68 5.42 8.89
CA LYS A 79 -3.90 4.75 9.34
C LYS A 79 -3.57 3.53 10.22
N GLU A 80 -2.55 2.76 9.85
CA GLU A 80 -2.17 1.53 10.52
C GLU A 80 -1.31 1.81 11.76
N LYS A 81 -1.84 1.48 12.95
CA LYS A 81 -1.13 1.64 14.24
C LYS A 81 0.31 1.09 14.23
N ALA A 82 0.52 -0.09 13.65
CA ALA A 82 1.83 -0.74 13.61
C ALA A 82 2.85 0.08 12.80
N VAL A 83 2.42 0.73 11.71
CA VAL A 83 3.25 1.65 10.91
C VAL A 83 3.65 2.86 11.74
N VAL A 84 2.68 3.50 12.41
CA VAL A 84 2.96 4.67 13.26
C VAL A 84 3.96 4.33 14.37
N HIS A 85 3.74 3.20 15.06
CA HIS A 85 4.64 2.76 16.11
C HIS A 85 6.05 2.44 15.58
N HIS A 86 6.14 1.78 14.43
CA HIS A 86 7.43 1.49 13.78
C HIS A 86 8.20 2.76 13.42
N VAL A 87 7.55 3.71 12.75
CA VAL A 87 8.17 4.99 12.37
C VAL A 87 8.65 5.75 13.61
N VAL A 88 7.84 5.82 14.66
CA VAL A 88 8.25 6.48 15.92
C VAL A 88 9.43 5.76 16.56
N ASN A 89 9.42 4.43 16.60
CA ASN A 89 10.50 3.64 17.18
C ASN A 89 11.81 3.75 16.40
N GLU A 90 11.75 3.83 15.07
CA GLU A 90 12.94 3.78 14.20
C GLU A 90 13.39 5.16 13.71
N CYS A 91 12.64 6.24 14.00
CA CYS A 91 12.99 7.58 13.53
C CYS A 91 14.40 8.02 13.93
N HIS A 92 14.91 7.56 15.08
CA HIS A 92 16.26 7.85 15.57
C HIS A 92 17.38 7.36 14.63
N ARG A 93 17.09 6.48 13.67
CA ARG A 93 18.08 6.02 12.69
C ARG A 93 18.41 7.08 11.65
N ALA A 94 17.42 7.93 11.34
CA ALA A 94 17.58 9.03 10.39
C ALA A 94 17.55 10.41 11.06
N LEU A 95 17.00 10.53 12.27
CA LEU A 95 16.97 11.78 13.02
C LEU A 95 18.22 11.93 13.88
N GLY A 96 18.98 13.02 13.70
CA GLY A 96 20.13 13.31 14.55
C GLY A 96 19.70 13.66 15.99
N LEU A 97 20.64 13.56 16.95
CA LEU A 97 20.39 14.05 18.31
C LEU A 97 20.10 15.56 18.29
N GLY A 98 19.10 15.99 19.05
CA GLY A 98 18.53 17.33 18.99
C GLY A 98 17.61 17.58 17.80
N GLY A 99 17.42 16.58 16.92
CA GLY A 99 16.49 16.66 15.81
C GLY A 99 15.03 16.52 16.27
N GLU A 100 14.12 17.02 15.43
CA GLU A 100 12.70 17.11 15.72
C GLU A 100 11.86 16.10 14.92
N LEU A 101 11.01 15.33 15.62
CA LEU A 101 9.92 14.59 15.01
C LEU A 101 8.62 15.39 15.11
N ALA A 102 8.12 15.83 13.96
CA ALA A 102 6.84 16.50 13.80
C ALA A 102 5.79 15.53 13.25
N MET A 103 4.78 15.18 14.05
CA MET A 103 3.67 14.34 13.62
C MET A 103 2.38 15.15 13.55
N LEU A 104 1.59 14.92 12.49
CA LEU A 104 0.35 15.65 12.26
C LEU A 104 -0.81 14.75 11.80
N GLY A 105 -2.03 15.20 12.07
CA GLY A 105 -3.24 14.55 11.56
C GLY A 105 -4.53 15.05 12.21
N GLY A 106 -5.67 14.61 11.67
CA GLY A 106 -6.99 14.91 12.21
C GLY A 106 -7.34 14.09 13.47
N LYS A 107 -8.45 14.43 14.14
CA LYS A 107 -8.92 13.69 15.34
C LYS A 107 -9.07 12.18 15.09
N GLN A 108 -9.49 11.80 13.89
CA GLN A 108 -9.73 10.43 13.45
C GLN A 108 -8.45 9.59 13.27
N SER A 109 -7.27 10.21 13.14
CA SER A 109 -6.01 9.46 12.99
C SER A 109 -5.48 8.93 14.31
N GLY A 110 -6.06 9.31 15.45
CA GLY A 110 -5.55 8.95 16.78
C GLY A 110 -4.36 9.81 17.24
N ILE A 111 -4.06 10.91 16.55
CA ILE A 111 -2.93 11.82 16.83
C ILE A 111 -2.81 12.23 18.31
N LYS A 112 -3.93 12.44 19.02
CA LYS A 112 -3.91 12.82 20.45
C LYS A 112 -3.32 11.72 21.34
N THR A 113 -3.60 10.46 21.00
CA THR A 113 -3.05 9.29 21.68
C THR A 113 -1.58 9.14 21.33
N TYR A 114 -1.22 9.34 20.07
CA TYR A 114 0.18 9.27 19.64
C TYR A 114 1.04 10.36 20.26
N ALA A 115 0.52 11.58 20.45
CA ALA A 115 1.24 12.66 21.14
C ALA A 115 1.68 12.29 22.56
N ALA A 116 0.86 11.54 23.30
CA ALA A 116 1.27 11.04 24.62
C ALA A 116 2.30 9.90 24.53
N LYS A 117 2.14 9.02 23.54
CA LYS A 117 3.04 7.87 23.31
C LYS A 117 4.43 8.30 22.86
N VAL A 118 4.52 9.24 21.91
CA VAL A 118 5.79 9.73 21.39
C VAL A 118 6.55 10.50 22.47
N ALA A 119 5.86 11.30 23.29
CA ALA A 119 6.46 11.98 24.43
C ALA A 119 7.10 10.98 25.41
N ASN A 120 6.41 9.89 25.75
CA ASN A 120 6.98 8.82 26.56
C ASN A 120 8.17 8.13 25.87
N CYS A 121 8.04 7.81 24.57
CA CYS A 121 9.08 7.18 23.78
C CYS A 121 10.38 8.03 23.74
N PHE A 122 10.22 9.35 23.66
CA PHE A 122 11.31 10.33 23.58
C PHE A 122 11.78 10.82 24.97
N SER A 123 11.14 10.36 26.05
CA SER A 123 11.35 10.88 27.41
C SER A 123 11.23 12.41 27.49
N SER A 124 10.25 12.96 26.78
CA SER A 124 9.96 14.40 26.70
C SER A 124 8.58 14.73 27.26
N ASP A 125 8.30 16.02 27.44
CA ASP A 125 6.96 16.48 27.74
C ASP A 125 6.03 16.32 26.53
N LYS A 126 4.74 16.18 26.82
CA LYS A 126 3.72 16.08 25.77
C LYS A 126 3.44 17.46 25.17
N HIS A 127 3.82 17.63 23.91
CA HIS A 127 3.44 18.79 23.10
C HIS A 127 2.33 18.43 22.13
N LEU A 128 1.22 19.17 22.16
CA LEU A 128 0.10 18.98 21.23
C LEU A 128 -0.59 20.31 20.95
N GLU A 129 -0.50 20.75 19.70
CA GLU A 129 -1.11 21.99 19.22
C GLU A 129 -2.30 21.68 18.30
N LYS A 130 -3.30 22.57 18.30
CA LYS A 130 -4.47 22.45 17.43
C LYS A 130 -4.42 23.54 16.35
N HIS A 131 -4.50 23.11 15.10
CA HIS A 131 -4.46 23.95 13.90
C HIS A 131 -5.70 23.68 13.07
N GLY A 132 -6.78 24.43 13.33
CA GLY A 132 -8.08 24.18 12.68
C GLY A 132 -8.66 22.79 13.02
N SER A 133 -8.78 21.92 12.02
CA SER A 133 -9.22 20.52 12.15
C SER A 133 -8.06 19.54 12.41
N GLU A 134 -6.82 20.00 12.29
CA GLU A 134 -5.61 19.19 12.45
C GLU A 134 -4.94 19.43 13.80
N TYR A 135 -4.10 18.49 14.19
CA TYR A 135 -3.25 18.58 15.37
C TYR A 135 -1.80 18.34 14.98
N LEU A 136 -0.87 19.00 15.68
CA LEU A 136 0.57 18.86 15.54
C LEU A 136 1.19 18.46 16.89
N THR A 137 2.11 17.51 16.88
CA THR A 137 2.99 17.22 18.01
C THR A 137 4.44 17.31 17.55
N LEU A 138 5.27 18.00 18.33
CA LEU A 138 6.69 18.20 18.08
C LEU A 138 7.47 17.58 19.24
N ASN A 139 8.45 16.73 18.93
CA ASN A 139 9.24 16.02 19.94
C ASN A 139 10.72 16.05 19.55
N ILE A 140 11.57 16.52 20.46
CA ILE A 140 13.01 16.60 20.24
C ILE A 140 13.68 15.30 20.72
N LEU A 141 14.47 14.69 19.84
CA LEU A 141 15.18 13.47 20.15
C LEU A 141 16.47 13.76 20.92
N HIS A 142 16.45 13.64 22.25
CA HIS A 142 17.64 13.82 23.08
C HIS A 142 18.52 12.57 23.19
N SER A 143 17.90 11.39 23.07
CA SER A 143 18.57 10.08 23.08
C SER A 143 17.70 9.06 22.35
N PRO A 144 18.27 7.99 21.76
CA PRO A 144 17.48 6.92 21.16
C PRO A 144 16.50 6.30 22.18
N PRO A 145 15.29 5.90 21.76
CA PRO A 145 14.32 5.28 22.66
C PRO A 145 14.89 4.03 23.34
N SER A 146 14.81 3.97 24.67
CA SER A 146 15.16 2.76 25.41
C SER A 146 14.16 1.63 25.15
N PRO A 147 14.58 0.35 25.26
CA PRO A 147 13.70 -0.79 24.96
C PRO A 147 12.34 -0.76 25.67
N GLU A 148 12.29 -0.28 26.91
CA GLU A 148 11.07 -0.16 27.72
C GLU A 148 10.14 0.98 27.29
N ASN A 149 10.68 2.00 26.61
CA ASN A 149 9.92 3.17 26.14
C ASN A 149 9.45 3.02 24.69
N ARG A 150 9.96 2.02 23.96
CA ARG A 150 9.52 1.70 22.60
C ARG A 150 8.03 1.36 22.57
N LEU A 151 7.36 1.80 21.51
CA LEU A 151 5.96 1.50 21.29
C LEU A 151 5.81 0.06 20.79
N ASP A 152 4.76 -0.65 21.23
CA ASP A 152 4.44 -2.00 20.74
C ASP A 152 4.04 -1.97 19.26
N GLU A 153 5.03 -2.17 18.39
CA GLU A 153 4.87 -2.21 16.93
C GLU A 153 4.40 -3.57 16.40
N ASP A 154 4.04 -4.51 17.29
CA ASP A 154 3.67 -5.87 16.94
C ASP A 154 4.71 -6.50 15.99
N ASN A 155 6.01 -6.38 16.30
CA ASN A 155 7.11 -6.84 15.43
C ASN A 155 6.88 -6.45 13.95
N TYR A 156 6.64 -5.16 13.69
CA TYR A 156 6.30 -4.65 12.35
C TYR A 156 7.26 -5.15 11.29
N ALA A 157 8.58 -5.06 11.50
CA ALA A 157 9.57 -5.44 10.50
C ALA A 157 9.56 -6.94 10.11
N GLY A 158 9.02 -7.82 10.98
CA GLY A 158 9.08 -9.27 10.78
C GLY A 158 7.94 -9.83 9.95
N LEU A 159 8.27 -10.58 8.89
CA LEU A 159 7.32 -11.50 8.26
C LEU A 159 6.98 -12.66 9.20
N ARG A 160 5.70 -13.03 9.23
CA ARG A 160 5.13 -14.03 10.13
C ARG A 160 4.37 -15.09 9.34
N PRO A 161 4.57 -16.38 9.62
CA PRO A 161 3.78 -17.44 9.00
C PRO A 161 2.35 -17.46 9.55
N LEU A 162 1.38 -17.42 8.65
CA LEU A 162 -0.03 -17.51 8.95
C LEU A 162 -0.48 -18.97 8.89
N LYS A 163 -0.56 -19.64 10.04
CA LYS A 163 -0.91 -21.08 10.12
C LYS A 163 -2.20 -21.45 9.37
N LYS A 164 -3.23 -20.59 9.43
CA LYS A 164 -4.52 -20.79 8.73
C LYS A 164 -4.43 -20.67 7.20
N LEU A 165 -3.29 -20.22 6.69
CA LEU A 165 -3.02 -19.97 5.29
C LEU A 165 -1.82 -20.80 4.82
N GLY A 166 -1.69 -22.05 5.29
CA GLY A 166 -0.58 -22.93 4.89
C GLY A 166 0.81 -22.40 5.27
N GLY A 167 0.89 -21.45 6.21
CA GLY A 167 2.13 -20.80 6.59
C GLY A 167 2.61 -19.74 5.60
N LEU A 168 1.74 -19.17 4.75
CA LEU A 168 2.05 -17.96 3.99
C LEU A 168 2.56 -16.86 4.93
N LEU A 169 3.57 -16.14 4.48
CA LEU A 169 4.22 -15.04 5.18
C LEU A 169 3.46 -13.74 4.94
N SER A 170 3.21 -12.99 6.01
CA SER A 170 2.64 -11.64 5.97
C SER A 170 3.13 -10.85 7.18
N LYS A 171 2.74 -9.58 7.33
CA LYS A 171 3.21 -8.74 8.44
C LYS A 171 2.21 -7.65 8.84
N PRO A 172 2.23 -7.17 10.09
CA PRO A 172 1.48 -5.99 10.50
C PRO A 172 1.75 -4.78 9.61
N GLY A 173 0.74 -3.94 9.44
CA GLY A 173 0.76 -2.82 8.49
C GLY A 173 0.22 -3.17 7.11
N LEU A 174 0.08 -4.47 6.78
CA LEU A 174 -0.67 -4.88 5.59
C LEU A 174 -2.16 -4.98 5.86
N PHE A 175 -2.95 -4.68 4.83
CA PHE A 175 -4.39 -4.89 4.87
C PHE A 175 -4.70 -6.38 5.08
N GLY A 176 -5.58 -6.69 6.04
CA GLY A 176 -6.00 -8.06 6.33
C GLY A 176 -4.86 -9.01 6.69
N TRP A 177 -3.70 -8.51 7.14
CA TRP A 177 -2.44 -9.26 7.20
C TRP A 177 -2.49 -10.59 7.97
N ASN A 178 -3.42 -10.77 8.90
CA ASN A 178 -3.53 -11.97 9.74
C ASN A 178 -4.79 -12.82 9.45
N LYS A 179 -5.53 -12.52 8.38
CA LYS A 179 -6.75 -13.23 8.02
C LYS A 179 -6.85 -13.40 6.50
N VAL A 180 -7.65 -14.37 6.09
CA VAL A 180 -8.05 -14.48 4.69
C VAL A 180 -9.10 -13.41 4.42
N ASP A 181 -8.90 -12.61 3.39
CA ASP A 181 -9.95 -11.72 2.92
C ASP A 181 -11.11 -12.55 2.33
N VAL A 182 -12.34 -12.19 2.66
CA VAL A 182 -13.53 -12.94 2.24
C VAL A 182 -13.73 -12.85 0.74
N GLY A 183 -13.47 -11.69 0.13
CA GLY A 183 -13.53 -11.49 -1.31
C GLY A 183 -12.46 -12.31 -2.02
N SER A 184 -11.20 -12.25 -1.55
CA SER A 184 -10.12 -13.07 -2.11
C SER A 184 -10.39 -14.57 -2.02
N ALA A 185 -10.94 -15.05 -0.90
CA ALA A 185 -11.32 -16.47 -0.78
C ALA A 185 -12.45 -16.86 -1.74
N LEU A 186 -13.42 -15.96 -1.95
CA LEU A 186 -14.50 -16.17 -2.91
C LEU A 186 -13.97 -16.24 -4.35
N LEU A 187 -13.05 -15.34 -4.70
CA LEU A 187 -12.39 -15.32 -6.01
C LEU A 187 -11.58 -16.60 -6.26
N ALA A 188 -10.77 -17.01 -5.29
CA ALA A 188 -9.98 -18.24 -5.38
C ALA A 188 -10.85 -19.49 -5.59
N GLY A 189 -12.05 -19.51 -4.99
CA GLY A 189 -13.04 -20.58 -5.19
C GLY A 189 -13.52 -20.73 -6.63
N SER A 190 -13.42 -19.68 -7.46
CA SER A 190 -13.83 -19.72 -8.87
C SER A 190 -12.72 -20.19 -9.82
N PHE A 191 -11.49 -20.39 -9.35
CA PHE A 191 -10.34 -20.67 -10.22
C PHE A 191 -10.45 -22.02 -10.93
N ALA A 192 -10.93 -23.07 -10.27
CA ALA A 192 -10.98 -24.41 -10.86
C ALA A 192 -11.78 -24.46 -12.18
N GLU A 193 -12.87 -23.69 -12.27
CA GLU A 193 -13.78 -23.66 -13.42
C GLU A 193 -13.34 -22.71 -14.53
N THR A 194 -12.43 -21.78 -14.24
CA THR A 194 -12.12 -20.65 -15.13
C THR A 194 -10.63 -20.48 -15.44
N ARG A 195 -9.77 -21.33 -14.87
CA ARG A 195 -8.32 -21.25 -15.03
C ARG A 195 -7.88 -21.36 -16.49
N PRO A 196 -6.80 -20.66 -16.88
CA PRO A 196 -6.25 -20.73 -18.21
C PRO A 196 -5.47 -22.04 -18.39
N ALA A 197 -4.91 -22.23 -19.58
CA ALA A 197 -4.06 -23.38 -19.84
C ALA A 197 -2.81 -23.36 -18.96
N ASN A 198 -2.28 -24.55 -18.66
CA ASN A 198 -0.98 -24.69 -18.00
C ASN A 198 0.10 -23.92 -18.79
N GLY A 199 0.99 -23.21 -18.09
CA GLY A 199 2.01 -22.35 -18.68
C GLY A 199 1.53 -20.97 -19.12
N SER A 200 0.27 -20.60 -18.90
CA SER A 200 -0.23 -19.25 -19.22
C SER A 200 0.41 -18.15 -18.38
N SER A 201 0.47 -16.94 -18.95
CA SER A 201 0.92 -15.73 -18.27
C SER A 201 -0.22 -15.12 -17.45
N VAL A 202 0.00 -14.93 -16.14
CA VAL A 202 -1.00 -14.46 -15.18
C VAL A 202 -0.54 -13.16 -14.53
N VAL A 203 -1.42 -12.15 -14.50
CA VAL A 203 -1.19 -10.92 -13.75
C VAL A 203 -2.05 -10.90 -12.48
N ASP A 204 -1.43 -10.63 -11.33
CA ASP A 204 -2.13 -10.38 -10.06
C ASP A 204 -2.05 -8.88 -9.73
N LEU A 205 -3.17 -8.16 -9.92
CA LEU A 205 -3.24 -6.71 -9.67
C LEU A 205 -3.68 -6.43 -8.24
N GLY A 206 -2.80 -5.82 -7.44
CA GLY A 206 -3.02 -5.62 -6.01
C GLY A 206 -2.79 -6.91 -5.23
N CYS A 207 -1.62 -7.51 -5.43
CA CYS A 207 -1.33 -8.87 -4.96
C CYS A 207 -1.33 -9.03 -3.44
N GLY A 208 -1.16 -7.95 -2.67
CA GLY A 208 -0.97 -8.03 -1.23
C GLY A 208 0.21 -8.93 -0.91
N TYR A 209 0.05 -9.86 0.04
CA TYR A 209 1.06 -10.89 0.33
C TYR A 209 1.04 -12.09 -0.65
N GLY A 210 0.33 -12.00 -1.76
CA GLY A 210 0.32 -13.01 -2.84
C GLY A 210 -0.73 -14.11 -2.69
N TYR A 211 -1.76 -13.95 -1.84
CA TYR A 211 -2.74 -14.99 -1.56
C TYR A 211 -3.37 -15.58 -2.84
N LEU A 212 -3.91 -14.73 -3.73
CA LEU A 212 -4.59 -15.19 -4.95
C LEU A 212 -3.62 -15.94 -5.87
N SER A 213 -2.44 -15.37 -6.13
CA SER A 213 -1.37 -16.04 -6.87
C SER A 213 -1.04 -17.42 -6.31
N THR A 214 -0.89 -17.53 -4.97
CA THR A 214 -0.54 -18.79 -4.32
C THR A 214 -1.65 -19.83 -4.39
N GLN A 215 -2.92 -19.42 -4.31
CA GLN A 215 -4.06 -20.33 -4.47
C GLN A 215 -4.14 -20.85 -5.90
N LEU A 216 -3.89 -19.98 -6.89
CA LEU A 216 -3.91 -20.37 -8.28
C LEU A 216 -2.74 -21.31 -8.62
N ALA A 217 -1.54 -21.04 -8.11
CA ALA A 217 -0.36 -21.88 -8.31
C ALA A 217 -0.49 -23.30 -7.74
N GLN A 218 -1.53 -23.60 -6.94
CA GLN A 218 -1.82 -24.98 -6.50
C GLN A 218 -2.53 -25.81 -7.58
N LEU A 219 -3.08 -25.18 -8.62
CA LEU A 219 -3.89 -25.86 -9.62
C LEU A 219 -3.05 -26.33 -10.81
N ASP A 220 -2.13 -25.50 -11.28
CA ASP A 220 -1.27 -25.71 -12.45
C ASP A 220 -0.05 -24.76 -12.37
N ASP A 221 0.90 -24.91 -13.30
CA ASP A 221 2.11 -24.09 -13.36
C ASP A 221 1.94 -22.87 -14.28
N PHE A 222 1.91 -21.67 -13.71
CA PHE A 222 1.77 -20.42 -14.48
C PHE A 222 3.03 -19.54 -14.43
N HIS A 223 3.08 -18.52 -15.27
CA HIS A 223 4.07 -17.45 -15.21
C HIS A 223 3.44 -16.19 -14.63
N PHE A 224 3.74 -15.87 -13.38
CA PHE A 224 3.11 -14.76 -12.66
C PHE A 224 3.85 -13.43 -12.84
N THR A 225 3.09 -12.35 -13.03
CA THR A 225 3.50 -10.97 -12.74
C THR A 225 2.57 -10.41 -11.68
N ALA A 226 3.03 -10.37 -10.44
CA ALA A 226 2.27 -9.82 -9.32
C ALA A 226 2.67 -8.36 -9.08
N THR A 227 1.68 -7.51 -8.87
CA THR A 227 1.90 -6.08 -8.65
C THR A 227 1.16 -5.57 -7.44
N ASP A 228 1.79 -4.65 -6.72
CA ASP A 228 1.15 -3.92 -5.64
C ASP A 228 1.74 -2.52 -5.55
N ASN A 229 0.96 -1.62 -4.96
CA ASN A 229 1.39 -0.27 -4.69
C ASN A 229 2.17 -0.17 -3.36
N ASN A 230 2.14 -1.19 -2.51
CA ASN A 230 2.70 -1.15 -1.16
C ASN A 230 4.00 -1.95 -1.03
N ALA A 231 5.06 -1.34 -0.48
CA ALA A 231 6.37 -1.99 -0.33
C ALA A 231 6.33 -3.25 0.56
N ALA A 232 5.61 -3.25 1.70
CA ALA A 232 5.44 -4.44 2.53
C ALA A 232 4.75 -5.59 1.79
N ALA A 233 3.78 -5.27 0.92
CA ALA A 233 3.01 -6.26 0.17
C ALA A 233 3.94 -6.98 -0.81
N LEU A 234 4.72 -6.19 -1.55
CA LEU A 234 5.73 -6.70 -2.49
C LEU A 234 6.76 -7.58 -1.79
N ILE A 235 7.25 -7.18 -0.61
CA ILE A 235 8.21 -7.98 0.18
C ILE A 235 7.58 -9.32 0.59
N ALA A 236 6.37 -9.31 1.15
CA ALA A 236 5.68 -10.53 1.58
C ALA A 236 5.36 -11.46 0.40
N CYS A 237 4.88 -10.91 -0.71
CA CYS A 237 4.57 -11.65 -1.93
C CYS A 237 5.83 -12.32 -2.52
N ARG A 238 6.96 -11.60 -2.60
CA ARG A 238 8.24 -12.18 -3.05
C ARG A 238 8.68 -13.37 -2.19
N GLU A 239 8.61 -13.24 -0.87
CA GLU A 239 8.98 -14.34 0.01
C GLU A 239 8.04 -15.53 -0.09
N ASN A 240 6.74 -15.30 -0.32
CA ASN A 240 5.80 -16.39 -0.58
C ASN A 240 6.05 -17.07 -1.92
N PHE A 241 6.34 -16.31 -2.97
CA PHE A 241 6.71 -16.87 -4.28
C PHE A 241 7.96 -17.73 -4.16
N ARG A 242 8.99 -17.24 -3.47
CA ARG A 242 10.22 -18.00 -3.20
C ARG A 242 9.94 -19.26 -2.39
N LYS A 243 9.15 -19.16 -1.31
CA LYS A 243 8.84 -20.29 -0.42
C LYS A 243 8.03 -21.38 -1.12
N MET A 244 7.16 -21.01 -2.05
CA MET A 244 6.28 -21.92 -2.79
C MET A 244 6.79 -22.25 -4.19
N GLU A 245 8.01 -21.81 -4.52
CA GLU A 245 8.65 -22.05 -5.83
C GLU A 245 7.79 -21.57 -7.02
N ILE A 246 7.01 -20.50 -6.81
CA ILE A 246 6.14 -19.91 -7.84
C ILE A 246 7.01 -19.19 -8.86
N ARG A 247 6.85 -19.56 -10.14
CA ARG A 247 7.51 -18.89 -11.27
C ARG A 247 6.87 -17.54 -11.52
N GLY A 248 7.53 -16.46 -11.12
CA GLY A 248 7.03 -15.12 -11.42
C GLY A 248 7.87 -13.98 -10.87
N THR A 249 7.47 -12.77 -11.24
CA THR A 249 8.06 -11.52 -10.78
C THR A 249 7.06 -10.73 -9.95
N VAL A 250 7.56 -10.05 -8.91
CA VAL A 250 6.75 -9.19 -8.05
C VAL A 250 7.31 -7.77 -8.14
N VAL A 251 6.54 -6.85 -8.72
CA VAL A 251 7.01 -5.51 -9.08
C VAL A 251 6.08 -4.41 -8.54
N PRO A 252 6.62 -3.25 -8.12
CA PRO A 252 5.77 -2.14 -7.70
C PRO A 252 5.01 -1.55 -8.89
N SER A 253 3.73 -1.24 -8.70
CA SER A 253 2.90 -0.59 -9.72
C SER A 253 1.64 0.06 -9.15
N ASP A 254 1.17 1.17 -9.73
CA ASP A 254 -0.17 1.72 -9.46
C ASP A 254 -1.20 1.06 -10.38
N ALA A 255 -1.83 0.00 -9.88
CA ALA A 255 -2.87 -0.75 -10.59
C ALA A 255 -2.43 -1.28 -11.97
N GLY A 256 -1.15 -1.64 -12.14
CA GLY A 256 -0.60 -2.19 -13.38
C GLY A 256 -0.17 -1.15 -14.42
N ALA A 257 -0.18 0.15 -14.09
CA ALA A 257 0.14 1.23 -15.03
C ALA A 257 1.54 1.13 -15.66
N GLU A 258 2.51 0.60 -14.92
CA GLU A 258 3.92 0.46 -15.34
C GLU A 258 4.19 -0.80 -16.17
N LEU A 259 3.23 -1.71 -16.28
CA LEU A 259 3.38 -2.93 -17.09
C LEU A 259 3.08 -2.65 -18.57
N GLY A 260 3.72 -3.41 -19.47
CA GLY A 260 3.45 -3.36 -20.90
C GLY A 260 2.10 -3.97 -21.31
N ASP A 261 1.64 -3.65 -22.51
CA ASP A 261 0.33 -4.07 -23.02
C ASP A 261 0.33 -5.53 -23.49
N ASN A 262 -0.86 -6.16 -23.50
CA ASN A 262 -1.07 -7.51 -24.06
C ASN A 262 -0.14 -8.62 -23.49
N ILE A 263 0.21 -8.53 -22.21
CA ILE A 263 1.14 -9.48 -21.56
C ILE A 263 0.42 -10.68 -20.92
N ALA A 264 -0.87 -10.56 -20.63
CA ALA A 264 -1.59 -11.51 -19.78
C ALA A 264 -2.58 -12.37 -20.58
N ASP A 265 -2.50 -13.69 -20.41
CA ASP A 265 -3.58 -14.60 -20.77
C ASP A 265 -4.69 -14.54 -19.71
N TRP A 266 -4.30 -14.29 -18.46
CA TRP A 266 -5.23 -14.19 -17.35
C TRP A 266 -4.86 -13.09 -16.36
N LEU A 267 -5.85 -12.46 -15.75
CA LEU A 267 -5.67 -11.44 -14.74
C LEU A 267 -6.60 -11.70 -13.56
N ILE A 268 -6.07 -11.61 -12.35
CA ILE A 268 -6.81 -11.79 -11.10
C ILE A 268 -6.69 -10.51 -10.27
N CYS A 269 -7.79 -10.05 -9.70
CA CYS A 269 -7.80 -8.80 -8.95
C CYS A 269 -8.86 -8.76 -7.85
N ASN A 270 -8.43 -8.35 -6.65
CA ASN A 270 -9.30 -7.89 -5.58
C ASN A 270 -8.92 -6.44 -5.24
N PRO A 271 -9.51 -5.42 -5.92
CA PRO A 271 -9.10 -4.04 -5.71
C PRO A 271 -9.40 -3.56 -4.27
N PRO A 272 -8.65 -2.58 -3.74
CA PRO A 272 -8.87 -2.11 -2.38
C PRO A 272 -10.10 -1.18 -2.31
N PHE A 273 -11.13 -1.58 -1.55
CA PHE A 273 -12.40 -0.84 -1.44
C PHE A 273 -12.68 -0.40 0.00
N HIS A 274 -12.01 0.66 0.45
CA HIS A 274 -12.22 1.26 1.78
C HIS A 274 -12.16 2.80 1.78
N GLN A 275 -12.23 3.43 0.61
CA GLN A 275 -12.10 4.88 0.46
C GLN A 275 -13.40 5.41 -0.11
N GLY A 276 -14.09 6.32 0.59
CA GLY A 276 -15.49 6.67 0.34
C GLY A 276 -15.90 6.80 -1.14
N PHE A 277 -17.18 6.53 -1.42
CA PHE A 277 -17.80 6.31 -2.75
C PHE A 277 -17.16 6.98 -3.99
N GLN A 278 -16.78 8.26 -3.96
CA GLN A 278 -16.15 8.93 -5.10
C GLN A 278 -14.75 8.38 -5.43
N VAL A 279 -13.92 8.14 -4.41
CA VAL A 279 -12.56 7.60 -4.60
C VAL A 279 -12.60 6.13 -5.04
N GLU A 280 -13.55 5.36 -4.51
CA GLU A 280 -13.90 4.02 -5.00
C GLU A 280 -14.36 4.03 -6.48
N GLY A 281 -15.05 5.10 -6.89
CA GLY A 281 -15.42 5.45 -8.26
C GLY A 281 -14.26 5.29 -9.23
N ASP A 282 -13.31 6.21 -9.11
CA ASP A 282 -12.15 6.37 -9.99
C ASP A 282 -11.17 5.20 -9.89
N LEU A 283 -11.02 4.63 -8.69
CA LEU A 283 -10.12 3.52 -8.49
C LEU A 283 -10.56 2.28 -9.27
N THR A 284 -11.84 1.92 -9.20
CA THR A 284 -12.37 0.76 -9.93
C THR A 284 -12.15 0.91 -11.44
N SER A 285 -12.41 2.11 -11.98
CA SER A 285 -12.21 2.40 -13.41
C SER A 285 -10.75 2.30 -13.82
N ARG A 286 -9.81 2.75 -12.99
CA ARG A 286 -8.37 2.62 -13.26
C ARG A 286 -7.95 1.15 -13.34
N PHE A 287 -8.37 0.32 -12.38
CA PHE A 287 -8.09 -1.12 -12.42
C PHE A 287 -8.70 -1.80 -13.64
N LEU A 288 -9.94 -1.47 -14.02
CA LEU A 288 -10.59 -2.04 -15.20
C LEU A 288 -9.89 -1.64 -16.51
N SER A 289 -9.53 -0.36 -16.65
CA SER A 289 -8.83 0.15 -17.83
C SER A 289 -7.45 -0.48 -17.98
N ASN A 290 -6.68 -0.58 -16.90
CA ASN A 290 -5.40 -1.27 -16.94
C ASN A 290 -5.58 -2.77 -17.18
N ALA A 291 -6.56 -3.43 -16.55
CA ALA A 291 -6.80 -4.84 -16.79
C ALA A 291 -7.11 -5.14 -18.25
N ALA A 292 -7.95 -4.34 -18.90
CA ALA A 292 -8.22 -4.49 -20.32
C ALA A 292 -6.93 -4.36 -21.13
N ARG A 293 -6.17 -3.26 -20.96
CA ARG A 293 -4.88 -3.00 -21.64
C ARG A 293 -3.85 -4.13 -21.49
N LEU A 294 -3.77 -4.72 -20.31
CA LEU A 294 -2.78 -5.77 -20.00
C LEU A 294 -3.15 -7.13 -20.59
N LEU A 295 -4.43 -7.39 -20.84
CA LEU A 295 -4.89 -8.65 -21.39
C LEU A 295 -4.62 -8.75 -22.89
N LYS A 296 -4.23 -9.94 -23.33
CA LYS A 296 -4.24 -10.32 -24.75
C LYS A 296 -5.67 -10.34 -25.28
N SER A 297 -5.84 -10.39 -26.61
CA SER A 297 -7.15 -10.38 -27.27
C SER A 297 -8.14 -11.46 -26.78
N ASN A 298 -7.64 -12.65 -26.41
CA ASN A 298 -8.42 -13.75 -25.85
C ASN A 298 -8.24 -13.89 -24.33
N GLY A 299 -7.60 -12.91 -23.70
CA GLY A 299 -7.34 -12.90 -22.28
C GLY A 299 -8.61 -12.69 -21.46
N VAL A 300 -8.55 -13.15 -20.22
CA VAL A 300 -9.66 -13.08 -19.27
C VAL A 300 -9.21 -12.35 -18.00
N ALA A 301 -10.06 -11.51 -17.43
CA ALA A 301 -9.88 -11.00 -16.08
C ALA A 301 -10.95 -11.57 -15.14
N LEU A 302 -10.54 -11.95 -13.94
CA LEU A 302 -11.42 -12.16 -12.81
C LEU A 302 -11.26 -11.06 -11.78
N PHE A 303 -12.39 -10.42 -11.46
CA PHE A 303 -12.47 -9.40 -10.43
C PHE A 303 -13.40 -9.85 -9.32
N VAL A 304 -13.01 -9.59 -8.08
CA VAL A 304 -13.95 -9.63 -6.94
C VAL A 304 -14.14 -8.23 -6.38
N VAL A 305 -15.39 -7.87 -6.13
CA VAL A 305 -15.77 -6.57 -5.55
C VAL A 305 -16.85 -6.73 -4.50
N ASN A 306 -17.00 -5.75 -3.61
CA ASN A 306 -18.20 -5.67 -2.78
C ASN A 306 -19.45 -5.53 -3.66
N GLU A 307 -20.56 -6.13 -3.24
CA GLU A 307 -21.78 -6.22 -4.04
C GLU A 307 -22.41 -4.87 -4.41
N PHE A 308 -22.13 -3.82 -3.64
CA PHE A 308 -22.62 -2.46 -3.90
C PHE A 308 -21.84 -1.74 -5.01
N ILE A 309 -20.68 -2.27 -5.42
CA ILE A 309 -19.86 -1.69 -6.48
C ILE A 309 -20.44 -2.12 -7.83
N PRO A 310 -20.86 -1.17 -8.69
CA PRO A 310 -21.48 -1.49 -9.98
C PRO A 310 -20.41 -1.86 -11.03
N LEU A 311 -19.62 -2.93 -10.77
CA LEU A 311 -18.48 -3.30 -11.61
C LEU A 311 -18.91 -3.58 -13.05
N ALA A 312 -20.00 -4.32 -13.27
CA ALA A 312 -20.47 -4.66 -14.61
C ALA A 312 -20.67 -3.38 -15.47
N LYS A 313 -21.38 -2.38 -14.93
CA LYS A 313 -21.58 -1.10 -15.61
C LYS A 313 -20.27 -0.36 -15.88
N LYS A 314 -19.33 -0.38 -14.93
CA LYS A 314 -18.02 0.26 -15.10
C LYS A 314 -17.16 -0.44 -16.15
N ALA A 315 -17.33 -1.74 -16.34
CA ALA A 315 -16.54 -2.56 -17.25
C ALA A 315 -17.01 -2.49 -18.72
N GLU A 316 -18.20 -1.96 -19.00
CA GLU A 316 -18.79 -1.88 -20.36
C GLU A 316 -17.90 -1.16 -21.37
N ASN A 317 -17.12 -0.17 -20.93
CA ASN A 317 -16.21 0.58 -21.79
C ASN A 317 -14.86 -0.12 -22.01
N ASN A 318 -14.61 -1.24 -21.33
CA ASN A 318 -13.32 -1.93 -21.33
C ASN A 318 -13.42 -3.37 -21.84
N PHE A 319 -14.60 -4.00 -21.75
CA PHE A 319 -14.79 -5.41 -22.05
C PHE A 319 -16.08 -5.64 -22.85
N GLY A 320 -15.97 -6.43 -23.92
CA GLY A 320 -17.11 -6.85 -24.73
C GLY A 320 -17.93 -8.00 -24.13
N GLU A 321 -17.40 -8.72 -23.13
CA GLU A 321 -18.13 -9.76 -22.42
C GLU A 321 -17.90 -9.67 -20.91
N ILE A 322 -19.01 -9.60 -20.16
CA ILE A 322 -19.05 -9.40 -18.72
C ILE A 322 -20.04 -10.39 -18.14
N ARG A 323 -19.59 -11.28 -17.25
CA ARG A 323 -20.42 -12.30 -16.61
C ARG A 323 -20.19 -12.29 -15.10
N GLN A 324 -21.25 -12.26 -14.31
CA GLN A 324 -21.15 -12.50 -12.87
C GLN A 324 -21.12 -14.02 -12.63
N LEU A 325 -20.00 -14.54 -12.12
CA LEU A 325 -19.84 -15.97 -11.83
C LEU A 325 -20.49 -16.33 -10.50
N VAL A 326 -20.23 -15.51 -9.47
CA VAL A 326 -20.64 -15.80 -8.09
C VAL A 326 -21.08 -14.52 -7.42
N LYS A 327 -22.12 -14.59 -6.59
CA LYS A 327 -22.50 -13.56 -5.62
C LYS A 327 -22.71 -14.22 -4.27
N ASN A 328 -21.86 -13.93 -3.30
CA ASN A 328 -21.92 -14.54 -1.97
C ASN A 328 -21.21 -13.68 -0.92
N LYS A 329 -21.63 -13.77 0.36
CA LYS A 329 -20.99 -13.11 1.51
C LYS A 329 -20.77 -11.59 1.34
N GLY A 330 -21.63 -10.91 0.58
CA GLY A 330 -21.52 -9.47 0.29
C GLY A 330 -20.53 -9.12 -0.83
N PHE A 331 -20.01 -10.10 -1.56
CA PHE A 331 -19.09 -9.93 -2.69
C PHE A 331 -19.64 -10.53 -3.98
N CYS A 332 -19.20 -10.00 -5.11
CA CYS A 332 -19.46 -10.52 -6.45
C CYS A 332 -18.16 -10.81 -7.17
N VAL A 333 -18.05 -11.99 -7.80
CA VAL A 333 -16.96 -12.36 -8.70
C VAL A 333 -17.44 -12.21 -10.14
N TYR A 334 -16.67 -11.47 -10.94
CA TYR A 334 -16.94 -11.20 -12.35
C TYR A 334 -15.86 -11.77 -13.24
N TYR A 335 -16.29 -12.38 -14.34
CA TYR A 335 -15.48 -12.79 -15.48
C TYR A 335 -15.61 -11.73 -16.56
N LEU A 336 -14.49 -11.18 -16.99
CA LEU A 336 -14.40 -10.14 -18.00
C LEU A 336 -13.51 -10.65 -19.15
N SER A 337 -13.96 -10.52 -20.39
CA SER A 337 -13.20 -10.96 -21.56
C SER A 337 -13.53 -10.10 -22.78
N LYS A 338 -12.85 -10.35 -23.91
CA LYS A 338 -12.91 -9.51 -25.11
C LYS A 338 -12.55 -8.06 -24.77
N PRO A 339 -11.32 -7.80 -24.28
CA PRO A 339 -10.88 -6.43 -23.99
C PRO A 339 -11.03 -5.54 -25.23
N LEU A 340 -11.52 -4.31 -25.04
CA LEU A 340 -11.88 -3.37 -26.13
C LEU A 340 -10.73 -2.46 -26.58
N ASN A 341 -9.49 -2.84 -26.24
CA ASN A 341 -8.28 -2.04 -26.44
C ASN A 341 -8.02 -1.66 -27.89
#